data_AF-A0A7V4BLS8-F1
#
_entry.id   AF-A0A7V4BLS8-F1
#
_cell.length_a   1.000
_cell.length_b   1.000
_cell.length_c   1.000
_cell.angle_alpha   90.00
_cell.angle_beta   90.00
_cell.angle_gamma   90.00
#
_symmetry.space_group_name_H-M   'P 1'
#
loop_
_entity.id
_entity.type
_entity.pdbx_description
1 polymer ?
#
loop_
_entity_poly.entity_id
_entity_poly.type
_entity_poly.pdbx_seq_one_letter_code
_entity_poly.pdbx_strand_id
1 'polypeptide(L)'
;MKTFLFLAKNAGLEGKIGGAFGSHTHSGEAPKIIYETMEYVYKMKMSDLGYLLLNESQVGTSEGNRACQDYGRRIGDMIVKK
;
A
#
# COMPACT_ATOMS: atom_id res chain seq x y z
N MET A 1 7.31 0.33 -11.76
CA MET A 1 6.06 -0.21 -11.18
C MET A 1 5.10 -0.86 -12.17
N LYS A 2 4.73 -0.25 -13.30
CA LYS A 2 3.77 -0.82 -14.27
C LYS A 2 4.05 -2.28 -14.68
N THR A 3 5.28 -2.59 -15.09
CA THR A 3 5.67 -3.95 -15.50
C THR A 3 5.53 -4.97 -14.37
N PHE A 4 5.90 -4.58 -13.15
CA PHE A 4 5.76 -5.43 -11.97
C PHE A 4 4.29 -5.77 -11.69
N LEU A 5 3.40 -4.79 -11.79
CA LEU A 5 1.96 -5.01 -11.62
C LEU A 5 1.40 -5.98 -12.68
N PHE A 6 1.87 -5.91 -13.93
CA PHE A 6 1.46 -6.89 -14.93
C PHE A 6 1.89 -8.32 -14.62
N LEU A 7 3.09 -8.50 -14.04
CA LEU A 7 3.53 -9.80 -13.56
C LEU A 7 2.72 -10.26 -12.34
N ALA A 8 2.48 -9.36 -11.38
CA ALA A 8 1.74 -9.62 -10.15
C ALA A 8 0.29 -10.06 -10.42
N LYS A 9 -0.35 -9.53 -11.48
CA LYS A 9 -1.69 -9.98 -11.93
C LYS A 9 -1.79 -11.50 -12.09
N ASN A 10 -0.70 -12.16 -12.50
CA ASN A 10 -0.67 -13.59 -12.77
C ASN A 10 -0.27 -14.43 -11.54
N ALA A 11 -0.08 -13.82 -10.37
CA ALA A 11 0.45 -14.49 -9.17
C ALA A 11 -0.63 -15.05 -8.22
N GLY A 12 -1.92 -15.07 -8.61
CA GLY A 12 -3.00 -15.61 -7.79
C GLY A 12 -3.21 -14.84 -6.47
N LEU A 13 -3.27 -13.52 -6.56
CA LEU A 13 -3.32 -12.62 -5.40
C LEU A 13 -4.72 -12.45 -4.79
N GLU A 14 -5.75 -13.07 -5.36
CA GLU A 14 -7.13 -12.97 -4.86
C GLU A 14 -7.22 -13.37 -3.38
N GLY A 15 -7.89 -12.53 -2.59
CA GLY A 15 -8.07 -12.72 -1.15
C GLY A 15 -6.80 -12.57 -0.31
N LYS A 16 -5.62 -12.33 -0.91
CA LYS A 16 -4.38 -12.04 -0.19
C LYS A 16 -4.41 -10.63 0.41
N ILE A 17 -3.76 -10.47 1.55
CA ILE A 17 -3.66 -9.17 2.22
C ILE A 17 -2.71 -8.27 1.43
N GLY A 18 -3.06 -6.99 1.31
CA GLY A 18 -2.26 -6.01 0.59
C GLY A 18 -2.30 -4.62 1.20
N GLY A 19 -1.29 -3.83 0.87
CA GLY A 19 -1.21 -2.40 1.15
C GLY A 19 -0.41 -1.72 0.05
N ALA A 20 -0.62 -0.42 -0.12
CA ALA A 20 0.10 0.40 -1.08
C ALA A 20 0.62 1.66 -0.39
N PHE A 21 1.83 2.07 -0.73
CA PHE A 21 2.48 3.21 -0.11
C PHE A 21 3.39 3.94 -1.10
N GLY A 22 3.70 5.20 -0.80
CA GLY A 22 4.72 5.96 -1.51
C GLY A 22 4.84 7.39 -0.99
N SER A 23 5.76 8.15 -1.58
CA SER A 23 5.95 9.57 -1.31
C SER A 23 5.64 10.43 -2.53
N HIS A 24 5.47 11.75 -2.33
CA HIS A 24 5.33 12.72 -3.41
C HIS A 24 6.05 14.04 -3.12
N THR A 25 6.49 14.71 -4.18
CA THR A 25 6.99 16.09 -4.15
C THR A 25 5.93 17.10 -4.60
N HIS A 26 5.15 16.75 -5.63
CA HIS A 26 4.08 17.57 -6.19
C HIS A 26 2.75 16.82 -6.21
N SER A 27 2.61 15.79 -7.06
CA SER A 27 1.41 14.95 -7.17
C SER A 27 1.65 13.53 -6.62
N GLY A 28 0.62 12.94 -6.01
CA GLY A 28 0.71 11.70 -5.24
C GLY A 28 -0.27 10.60 -5.65
N GLU A 29 -0.61 10.51 -6.94
CA GLU A 29 -1.63 9.58 -7.44
C GLU A 29 -1.16 8.12 -7.52
N ALA A 30 0.16 7.87 -7.56
CA ALA A 30 0.68 6.53 -7.83
C ALA A 30 0.29 5.49 -6.74
N PRO A 31 0.42 5.78 -5.42
CA PRO A 31 -0.03 4.83 -4.40
C PRO A 31 -1.53 4.53 -4.47
N LYS A 32 -2.36 5.53 -4.82
CA LYS A 32 -3.79 5.36 -5.03
C LYS A 32 -4.09 4.41 -6.18
N ILE A 33 -3.49 4.63 -7.35
CA ILE A 33 -3.69 3.77 -8.53
C ILE A 33 -3.26 2.33 -8.24
N ILE A 34 -2.14 2.15 -7.53
CA ILE A 34 -1.66 0.81 -7.12
C ILE A 34 -2.68 0.16 -6.17
N TYR A 35 -3.16 0.89 -5.16
CA TYR A 35 -4.15 0.41 -4.22
C TYR A 35 -5.43 -0.06 -4.91
N GLU A 36 -6.02 0.80 -5.76
CA GLU A 36 -7.26 0.50 -6.48
C GLU A 36 -7.06 -0.64 -7.48
N THR A 37 -5.90 -0.76 -8.11
CA THR A 37 -5.58 -1.91 -8.96
C THR A 37 -5.55 -3.20 -8.14
N MET A 38 -4.89 -3.21 -6.98
CA MET A 38 -4.82 -4.39 -6.12
C MET A 38 -6.20 -4.78 -5.56
N GLU A 39 -7.01 -3.79 -5.16
CA GLU A 39 -8.36 -4.00 -4.64
C GLU A 39 -9.31 -4.51 -5.73
N TYR A 40 -9.45 -3.77 -6.83
CA TYR A 40 -10.52 -4.00 -7.79
C TYR A 40 -10.13 -4.97 -8.91
N VAL A 41 -8.86 -5.03 -9.30
CA VAL A 41 -8.39 -5.92 -10.38
C VAL A 41 -7.87 -7.23 -9.81
N TYR A 42 -7.05 -7.19 -8.75
CA TYR A 42 -6.47 -8.41 -8.16
C TYR A 42 -7.34 -9.02 -7.07
N LYS A 43 -8.40 -8.33 -6.63
CA LYS A 43 -9.33 -8.79 -5.57
C LYS A 43 -8.60 -9.10 -4.26
N MET A 44 -7.56 -8.32 -3.96
CA MET A 44 -6.84 -8.41 -2.70
C MET A 44 -7.66 -7.83 -1.55
N LYS A 45 -7.41 -8.32 -0.33
CA LYS A 45 -7.93 -7.75 0.91
C LYS A 45 -7.01 -6.61 1.33
N MET A 46 -7.34 -5.40 0.89
CA MET A 46 -6.50 -4.23 1.12
C MET A 46 -6.67 -3.65 2.53
N SER A 47 -5.64 -2.95 3.01
CA SER A 47 -5.67 -2.21 4.28
C SER A 47 -6.83 -1.23 4.33
N ASP A 48 -7.66 -1.31 5.35
CA ASP A 48 -8.80 -0.41 5.56
C ASP A 48 -8.39 1.05 5.87
N LEU A 49 -7.11 1.30 6.14
CA LEU A 49 -6.54 2.65 6.22
C LEU A 49 -6.35 3.30 4.83
N GLY A 50 -6.57 2.55 3.74
CA GLY A 50 -6.29 3.01 2.37
C GLY A 50 -4.80 2.90 2.02
N TYR A 51 -4.34 3.76 1.11
CA TYR A 51 -2.92 3.86 0.74
C TYR A 51 -2.19 4.86 1.62
N LEU A 52 -0.93 4.57 1.96
CA LEU A 52 -0.07 5.52 2.66
C LEU A 52 0.59 6.46 1.65
N LEU A 53 0.34 7.76 1.79
CA LEU A 53 1.02 8.80 1.01
C LEU A 53 1.72 9.76 1.95
N LEU A 54 3.05 9.87 1.83
CA LEU A 54 3.84 10.84 2.58
C LEU A 54 4.31 11.98 1.67
N ASN A 55 4.40 13.19 2.21
CA ASN A 55 5.20 14.20 1.54
C ASN A 55 6.68 13.79 1.59
N GLU A 56 7.44 14.01 0.51
CA GLU A 56 8.87 13.67 0.44
C GLU A 56 9.67 14.25 1.62
N SER A 57 9.31 15.46 2.09
CA SER A 57 9.95 16.09 3.24
C SER A 57 9.76 15.34 4.58
N GLN A 58 8.78 14.44 4.66
CA GLN A 58 8.51 13.62 5.84
C GLN A 58 9.23 12.28 5.80
N VAL A 59 9.80 11.90 4.64
CA VAL A 59 10.53 10.63 4.53
C VAL A 59 11.79 10.68 5.39
N GLY A 60 11.93 9.70 6.28
CA GLY A 60 13.08 9.60 7.19
C GLY A 60 12.96 10.45 8.46
N THR A 61 11.95 11.31 8.60
CA THR A 61 11.67 11.99 9.87
C THR A 61 11.08 11.01 10.89
N SER A 62 11.13 11.35 12.18
CA SER A 62 10.54 10.54 13.24
C SER A 62 9.05 10.32 13.02
N GLU A 63 8.34 11.34 12.56
CA GLU A 63 6.90 11.33 12.28
C GLU A 63 6.58 10.47 11.05
N GLY A 64 7.33 10.61 9.95
CA GLY A 64 7.14 9.79 8.76
C GLY A 64 7.44 8.32 9.01
N ASN A 65 8.51 8.03 9.77
CA ASN A 65 8.84 6.67 10.19
C ASN A 65 7.73 6.07 11.06
N ARG A 66 7.18 6.85 12.00
CA ARG A 66 6.04 6.41 12.82
C ARG A 66 4.81 6.12 11.98
N ALA A 67 4.48 6.97 11.00
CA ALA A 67 3.36 6.72 10.08
C ALA A 67 3.55 5.40 9.29
N CYS A 68 4.75 5.13 8.79
CA CYS A 68 5.07 3.86 8.13
C CYS A 68 4.91 2.65 9.08
N GLN A 69 5.39 2.77 10.33
CA GLN A 69 5.29 1.71 11.33
C GLN A 69 3.84 1.42 11.72
N ASP A 70 3.02 2.46 11.92
CA ASP A 70 1.61 2.31 12.26
C ASP A 70 0.83 1.68 11.10
N TYR A 71 1.11 2.09 9.85
CA TYR A 71 0.54 1.45 8.65
C TYR A 71 0.95 -0.04 8.54
N GLY A 72 2.23 -0.35 8.78
CA GLY A 72 2.73 -1.72 8.80
C GLY A 72 2.09 -2.57 9.91
N ARG A 73 1.89 -2.00 11.10
CA ARG A 73 1.20 -2.67 12.22
C ARG A 73 -0.22 -3.04 11.82
N ARG A 74 -0.94 -2.13 11.16
CA ARG A 74 -2.30 -2.42 10.68
C ARG A 74 -2.34 -3.59 9.70
N ILE A 75 -1.42 -3.64 8.74
CA ILE A 75 -1.31 -4.77 7.80
C ILE A 75 -0.99 -6.06 8.57
N GLY A 76 -0.10 -6.00 9.56
CA GLY A 76 0.20 -7.11 10.46
C GLY A 76 -1.05 -7.65 11.18
N ASP A 77 -1.89 -6.75 11.71
CA ASP A 77 -3.15 -7.11 12.37
C ASP A 77 -4.14 -7.80 11.42
N MET A 78 -4.05 -7.56 10.10
CA MET A 78 -4.86 -8.27 9.11
C MET A 78 -4.37 -9.71 8.89
N ILE A 79 -3.07 -9.96 9.06
CA ILE A 79 -2.45 -11.28 8.85
C ILE A 79 -2.82 -12.22 10.00
N VAL A 80 -2.79 -11.70 11.23
CA VAL A 80 -3.16 -12.45 12.42
C VAL A 80 -4.68 -12.60 12.43
N LYS A 81 -5.18 -13.74 11.93
CA LYS A 81 -6.58 -14.14 12.13
C LYS A 81 -6.87 -14.15 13.63
N LYS A 82 -7.76 -13.26 14.08
CA LYS A 82 -8.54 -13.52 15.29
C LYS A 82 -9.63 -14.54 14.98
#